data_AF-A0A920B8T6-F1
#
_entry.id   AF-A0A920B8T6-F1
#
_cell.length_a   1.000
_cell.length_b   1.000
_cell.length_c   1.000
_cell.angle_alpha   90.00
_cell.angle_beta   90.00
_cell.angle_gamma   90.00
#
_symmetry.space_group_name_H-M   'P 1'
#
loop_
_entity.id
_entity.type
_entity.pdbx_description
1 polymer ?
#
loop_
_entity_poly.entity_id
_entity_poly.type
_entity_poly.pdbx_seq_one_letter_code
_entity_poly.pdbx_strand_id
1 'polypeptide(L)' 'MWAYSSIYKNIIGDKVFLSTPSTSAQFKHSTEKFTLDTIGPGYLDVELNEDGTHKVNVIRISGNFGEPEKSKTY' A
#
# COMPACT_ATOMS: atom_id res chain seq x y z
N MET A 1 -9.73 -6.22 -3.98
CA MET A 1 -9.05 -4.94 -3.64
C MET A 1 -7.68 -5.32 -3.09
N TRP A 2 -6.62 -5.10 -3.87
CA TRP A 2 -5.29 -5.65 -3.60
C TRP A 2 -4.40 -4.54 -3.01
N ALA A 3 -4.02 -4.66 -1.74
CA ALA A 3 -3.07 -3.73 -1.12
C ALA A 3 -1.64 -4.18 -1.48
N TYR A 4 -0.84 -3.27 -2.05
CA TYR A 4 0.53 -3.56 -2.50
C TYR A 4 1.55 -3.03 -1.47
N SER A 5 2.61 -3.81 -1.20
CA SER A 5 3.66 -3.43 -0.24
C SER A 5 4.75 -2.52 -0.83
N SER A 6 4.71 -2.26 -2.14
CA SER A 6 5.63 -1.40 -2.90
C SER A 6 4.83 -0.72 -4.01
N ILE A 7 5.12 0.54 -4.35
CA ILE A 7 4.49 1.18 -5.52
C ILE A 7 4.96 0.41 -6.76
N TYR A 8 4.02 -0.23 -7.46
CA TYR A 8 4.26 -0.66 -8.82
C TYR A 8 3.76 0.45 -9.73
N LYS A 9 4.69 1.19 -10.34
CA LYS A 9 4.36 2.12 -11.41
C LYS A 9 4.03 1.28 -12.65
N ASN A 10 2.74 1.04 -12.89
CA ASN A 10 2.30 0.43 -14.13
C ASN A 10 1.86 1.52 -15.09
N ILE A 11 2.33 1.43 -16.34
CA ILE A 11 1.87 2.28 -17.43
C ILE A 11 0.81 1.48 -18.20
N ILE A 12 -0.43 1.96 -18.19
CA ILE A 12 -1.54 1.35 -18.93
C ILE A 12 -1.95 2.37 -20.00
N GLY A 13 -1.51 2.14 -21.23
CA GLY A 13 -1.62 3.13 -22.30
C GLY A 13 -0.80 4.38 -21.96
N ASP A 14 -1.47 5.53 -21.87
CA ASP A 14 -0.91 6.83 -21.51
C ASP A 14 -1.04 7.15 -20.00
N LYS A 15 -1.59 6.24 -19.20
CA LYS A 15 -1.91 6.48 -17.79
C LYS A 15 -0.93 5.79 -16.86
N VAL A 16 -0.57 6.48 -15.78
CA VAL A 16 0.19 5.90 -14.69
C VAL A 16 -0.76 5.44 -13.60
N PHE A 17 -0.71 4.15 -13.29
CA PHE A 17 -1.43 3.57 -12.16
C PHE A 17 -0.50 3.47 -10.95
N LEU A 18 -0.92 4.07 -9.83
CA LEU A 18 -0.23 4.02 -8.56
C LEU A 18 -1.07 3.25 -7.55
N SER A 19 -0.52 2.19 -6.98
CA SER A 19 -1.09 1.51 -5.82
C SER A 19 -0.53 2.12 -4.53
N THR A 20 -1.42 2.43 -3.60
CA THR A 20 -1.04 2.90 -2.26
C THR A 20 -1.09 1.76 -1.27
N PRO A 21 -0.19 1.72 -0.27
CA PRO A 21 -0.42 0.92 0.92
C PRO A 21 -1.72 1.33 1.64
N SER A 22 -2.21 0.42 2.49
CA SER A 22 -3.34 0.70 3.38
C SER A 22 -2.88 1.57 4.55
N THR A 23 -3.73 2.49 4.99
CA THR A 23 -3.47 3.36 6.15
C THR A 23 -3.80 2.71 7.49
N SER A 24 -4.52 1.58 7.50
CA SER A 24 -4.96 0.88 8.72
C SER A 24 -4.35 -0.52 8.84
N ALA A 25 -4.93 -1.51 8.16
CA ALA A 25 -4.43 -2.88 8.08
C ALA A 25 -3.91 -3.16 6.67
N GLN A 26 -2.68 -3.63 6.56
CA GLN A 26 -2.09 -4.07 5.30
C GLN A 26 -2.06 -5.59 5.23
N PHE A 27 -2.58 -6.14 4.14
CA PHE A 27 -2.49 -7.57 3.85
C PHE A 27 -1.32 -7.84 2.92
N LYS A 28 -0.68 -8.99 3.14
CA LYS A 28 0.40 -9.45 2.28
C LYS A 28 -0.17 -9.74 0.89
N HIS A 29 0.47 -9.17 -0.12
CA HIS A 29 0.13 -9.42 -1.52
C HIS A 29 0.68 -10.78 -1.99
N SER A 30 0.15 -11.28 -3.12
CA SER A 30 0.65 -12.48 -3.81
C SER A 30 0.81 -13.73 -2.91
N THR A 31 -0.09 -13.91 -1.96
CA THR A 31 -0.14 -15.11 -1.11
C THR A 31 -1.53 -15.74 -1.19
N GLU A 32 -1.57 -17.06 -1.20
CA GLU A 32 -2.83 -17.82 -1.20
C GLU A 32 -3.55 -17.72 0.15
N LYS A 33 -2.81 -17.49 1.24
CA LYS A 33 -3.36 -17.39 2.59
C LYS A 33 -3.58 -15.93 2.95
N PHE A 34 -4.81 -15.59 3.32
CA PHE A 34 -5.13 -14.27 3.84
C PHE A 34 -4.31 -14.01 5.12
N THR A 35 -3.32 -13.12 4.99
CA THR A 35 -2.30 -12.90 6.02
C THR A 35 -2.00 -11.41 6.10
N LEU A 36 -1.85 -10.89 7.31
CA LEU A 36 -1.33 -9.54 7.49
C LEU A 36 0.10 -9.43 6.93
N ASP A 37 0.39 -8.27 6.37
CA ASP A 37 1.74 -7.94 5.94
C ASP A 37 2.62 -7.69 7.17
N THR A 38 3.90 -8.04 7.06
CA THR A 38 4.91 -7.70 8.08
C THR A 38 5.36 -6.24 7.93
N ILE A 39 5.04 -5.60 6.81
CA ILE A 39 5.25 -4.17 6.57
C ILE A 39 4.05 -3.39 7.10
N GLY A 40 4.31 -2.42 7.97
CA GLY A 40 3.29 -1.56 8.54
C GLY A 40 2.51 -0.73 7.51
N PRO A 41 1.37 -0.17 7.92
CA PRO A 41 0.56 0.71 7.07
C PRO A 41 1.36 1.92 6.59
N GLY A 42 0.83 2.59 5.58
CA GLY A 42 1.48 3.74 4.98
C GLY A 42 0.56 4.56 4.10
N TYR A 43 1.13 5.57 3.48
CA TYR A 43 0.48 6.41 2.48
C TYR A 43 1.47 6.82 1.38
N LEU A 44 0.96 7.42 0.31
CA LEU A 44 1.76 8.02 -0.75
C LEU A 44 1.88 9.52 -0.56
N ASP A 45 3.11 10.01 -0.67
CA ASP A 45 3.40 11.42 -0.91
C ASP A 45 3.67 11.59 -2.41
N VAL A 46 2.84 12.38 -3.10
CA VAL A 46 2.86 12.55 -4.56
C VAL A 46 3.09 14.03 -4.88
N GLU A 47 4.21 14.31 -5.52
CA GLU A 47 4.54 15.63 -6.08
C GLU A 47 4.28 15.60 -7.57
N LEU A 48 3.47 16.53 -8.07
CA LEU A 48 3.14 16.69 -9.49
C LEU A 48 3.84 17.94 -10.01
N ASN A 49 4.70 17.77 -11.01
CA ASN A 49 5.44 18.86 -11.63
C ASN A 49 4.65 19.45 -12.81
N GLU A 50 4.92 20.71 -13.15
CA GLU A 50 4.26 21.40 -14.26
C GLU A 50 4.54 20.76 -15.63
N ASP A 51 5.68 20.07 -15.77
CA ASP A 51 6.07 19.34 -16.98
C ASP A 51 5.37 17.97 -17.14
N GLY A 52 4.44 17.65 -16.24
CA GLY A 52 3.70 16.39 -16.24
C GLY A 52 4.46 15.21 -15.64
N THR A 53 5.70 15.41 -15.18
CA THR A 53 6.41 14.41 -14.37
C THR A 53 5.87 14.40 -12.95
N HIS A 54 6.15 13.31 -12.23
CA HIS A 54 5.75 13.18 -10.83
C HIS A 54 6.82 12.44 -10.05
N LYS A 55 6.92 12.78 -8.77
CA LYS A 55 7.69 12.04 -7.78
C LYS A 55 6.73 11.38 -6.81
N VAL A 56 6.99 10.11 -6.48
CA VAL A 56 6.16 9.36 -5.52
C VAL A 56 7.06 8.77 -4.45
N ASN A 57 6.71 9.02 -3.19
CA ASN A 57 7.34 8.42 -2.03
C ASN A 57 6.31 7.57 -1.27
N VAL A 58 6.72 6.38 -0.83
CA VAL A 58 5.93 5.61 0.14
C VAL A 58 6.36 6.00 1.53
N ILE A 59 5.44 6.54 2.33
CA ILE A 59 5.69 6.81 3.74
C ILE A 59 5.05 5.70 4.57
N ARG A 60 5.85 5.06 5.43
CA ARG A 60 5.42 4.01 6.35
C ARG A 60 5.24 4.59 7.74
N ILE A 61 4.13 4.25 8.39
CA ILE A 61 3.85 4.68 9.75
C ILE A 61 4.38 3.62 10.71
N SER A 62 5.20 4.03 11.68
CA SER A 62 5.60 3.19 12.79
C SER A 62 4.53 3.23 13.89
N GLY A 63 4.33 2.12 14.59
CA GLY A 63 3.34 2.02 15.64
C GLY A 63 2.89 0.59 15.88
N ASN A 64 2.07 0.41 16.92
CA ASN A 64 1.36 -0.85 17.14
C ASN A 64 -0.02 -0.75 16.50
N PHE A 65 -0.24 -1.49 15.42
CA PHE A 65 -1.50 -1.50 14.66
C PHE A 65 -2.41 -2.67 15.05
N GLY A 66 -2.13 -3.28 16.20
CA GLY A 66 -2.85 -4.44 16.71
C GLY A 66 -2.45 -5.73 16.02
N GLU A 67 -2.81 -6.83 16.67
CA GLU A 67 -2.84 -8.16 16.05
C GLU A 67 -4.31 -8.60 15.96
N PRO A 68 -4.74 -9.26 14.88
CA PRO A 68 -6.07 -9.84 14.81
C PRO A 68 -6.25 -10.83 15.96
N GLU A 69 -7.27 -10.63 16.78
CA GLU A 69 -7.65 -11.60 17.81
C GLU A 69 -8.01 -12.93 17.13
N LYS A 70 -7.24 -13.99 17.42
CA LYS A 70 -7.36 -15.31 16.76
C LYS A 70 -8.74 -15.97 16.93
N SER A 71 -9.60 -15.48 17.82
CA SER A 71 -10.88 -16.08 18.19
C SER A 71 -12.12 -15.28 17.76
N LYS A 72 -11.98 -14.17 17.03
CA LYS A 72 -13.11 -13.38 16.54
C LYS A 72 -13.20 -13.42 15.02
N THR A 73 -14.36 -13.84 14.51
CA THR A 73 -14.77 -13.63 13.13
C THR A 73 -15.41 -12.24 13.04
N TYR A 74 -14.87 -11.37 12.19
CA TYR A 74 -15.40 -10.03 11.90
C TYR A 74 -16.29 -10.07 10.67
#